data_AF-A0A2N2BU07-F1
#
_entry.id   AF-A0A2N2BU07-F1
#
_cell.length_a   1.000
_cell.length_b   1.000
_cell.length_c   1.000
_cell.angle_alpha   90.00
_cell.angle_beta   90.00
_cell.angle_gamma   90.00
#
_symmetry.space_group_name_H-M   'P 1'
#
loop_
_entity.id
_entity.type
_entity.pdbx_description
1 polymer ?
#
loop_
_entity_poly.entity_id
_entity_poly.type
_entity_poly.pdbx_seq_one_letter_code
_entity_poly.pdbx_strand_id
1 'polypeptide(L)' 'MENEIIQSNEPKSVTVKEAAELLGKSEQFVRVALQRGILPIGVALKTDESNRRYNYHISRKKLNEYI' A
#
# COMPACT_ATOMS: atom_id res chain seq x y z
N MET A 1 -30.07 15.85 -11.65
CA MET A 1 -29.58 15.27 -10.39
C MET A 1 -28.10 15.02 -10.61
N GLU A 2 -27.30 16.06 -10.38
CA GLU A 2 -25.84 15.99 -10.53
C GLU A 2 -25.30 15.18 -9.37
N ASN A 3 -24.58 14.10 -9.69
CA ASN A 3 -23.92 13.29 -8.68
C ASN A 3 -22.80 14.12 -8.06
N GLU A 4 -23.01 14.58 -6.83
CA GLU A 4 -21.94 15.12 -5.99
C GLU A 4 -20.88 14.02 -5.82
N ILE A 5 -19.73 14.22 -6.45
CA ILE A 5 -18.53 13.43 -6.18
C ILE A 5 -18.12 13.83 -4.76
N ILE A 6 -18.58 13.06 -3.77
CA ILE A 6 -18.09 13.15 -2.40
C ILE A 6 -16.61 12.76 -2.48
N GLN A 7 -15.75 13.76 -2.55
CA GLN A 7 -14.32 13.57 -2.49
C GLN A 7 -14.01 13.20 -1.04
N SER A 8 -14.06 11.90 -0.73
CA SER A 8 -13.79 11.38 0.60
C SER A 8 -12.43 11.90 1.07
N ASN A 9 -12.40 12.59 2.21
CA ASN A 9 -11.18 13.12 2.85
C ASN A 9 -10.21 12.02 3.34
N GLU A 10 -10.47 10.76 2.99
CA GLU A 10 -9.61 9.65 3.35
C GLU A 10 -8.28 9.69 2.57
N PRO A 11 -7.15 9.39 3.24
CA PRO A 11 -5.87 9.32 2.55
C PRO A 11 -5.90 8.24 1.48
N LYS A 12 -5.52 8.63 0.26
CA LYS A 12 -5.50 7.76 -0.92
C LYS A 12 -4.52 6.58 -0.80
N SER A 13 -3.55 6.69 0.11
CA SER A 13 -2.55 5.67 0.40
C SER A 13 -2.42 5.38 1.88
N VAL A 14 -1.99 4.16 2.20
CA VAL A 14 -1.74 3.71 3.57
C VAL A 14 -0.25 3.45 3.83
N THR A 15 0.13 3.45 5.10
CA THR A 15 1.49 3.08 5.49
C THR A 15 1.67 1.56 5.49
N VAL A 16 2.94 1.10 5.46
CA VAL A 16 3.25 -0.34 5.61
C VAL A 16 2.72 -0.90 6.93
N LYS A 17 2.81 -0.12 8.01
CA LYS A 17 2.32 -0.51 9.33
C LYS A 17 0.81 -0.72 9.32
N GLU A 18 0.08 0.24 8.81
CA GLU A 18 -1.39 0.17 8.71
C GLU A 18 -1.84 -0.99 7.82
N ALA A 19 -1.17 -1.22 6.68
CA ALA A 19 -1.45 -2.38 5.84
C ALA A 19 -1.17 -3.70 6.57
N ALA A 20 -0.11 -3.78 7.37
CA ALA A 20 0.24 -4.96 8.13
C ALA A 20 -0.80 -5.28 9.22
N GLU A 21 -1.28 -4.25 9.92
CA GLU A 21 -2.35 -4.35 10.91
C GLU A 21 -3.65 -4.86 10.28
N LEU A 22 -4.07 -4.29 9.15
CA LEU A 22 -5.28 -4.71 8.44
C LEU A 22 -5.19 -6.13 7.88
N LEU A 23 -4.01 -6.56 7.42
CA LEU A 23 -3.80 -7.91 6.89
C LEU A 23 -3.58 -8.97 7.99
N GLY A 24 -3.42 -8.56 9.26
CA GLY A 24 -3.00 -9.46 10.34
C GLY A 24 -1.62 -10.09 10.10
N LYS A 25 -0.69 -9.33 9.52
CA LYS A 25 0.67 -9.76 9.15
C LYS A 25 1.72 -8.84 9.76
N SER A 26 3.00 -9.23 9.65
CA SER A 26 4.11 -8.36 10.04
C SER A 26 4.40 -7.32 8.95
N GLU A 27 4.97 -6.17 9.33
CA GLU A 27 5.44 -5.17 8.35
C GLU A 27 6.44 -5.77 7.37
N GLN A 28 7.31 -6.68 7.82
CA GLN A 28 8.31 -7.32 6.99
C GLN A 28 7.67 -8.17 5.88
N PHE A 29 6.57 -8.87 6.19
CA PHE A 29 5.80 -9.60 5.18
C PHE A 29 5.31 -8.64 4.10
N VAL A 30 4.69 -7.52 4.47
CA VAL A 30 4.17 -6.52 3.52
C VAL A 30 5.30 -5.96 2.66
N ARG A 31 6.44 -5.59 3.25
CA ARG A 31 7.60 -5.07 2.52
C ARG A 31 8.11 -6.05 1.48
N VAL A 32 8.37 -7.30 1.89
CA VAL A 32 8.90 -8.34 1.00
C VAL A 32 7.91 -8.69 -0.10
N ALA A 33 6.63 -8.80 0.22
CA ALA A 33 5.61 -9.13 -0.76
C ALA A 33 5.42 -8.02 -1.82
N LEU A 34 5.48 -6.75 -1.41
CA LEU A 34 5.46 -5.61 -2.33
C LEU A 34 6.74 -5.52 -3.17
N GLN A 35 7.92 -5.74 -2.58
CA GLN A 35 9.20 -5.77 -3.30
C GLN A 35 9.26 -6.86 -4.37
N ARG A 36 8.62 -8.01 -4.09
CA ARG A 36 8.53 -9.14 -5.02
C ARG A 36 7.36 -9.04 -6.01
N GLY A 37 6.50 -8.01 -5.88
CA GLY A 37 5.31 -7.86 -6.72
C GLY A 37 4.22 -8.92 -6.49
N ILE A 38 4.23 -9.60 -5.34
CA ILE A 38 3.31 -10.70 -5.02
C ILE A 38 1.98 -10.15 -4.48
N LEU A 39 2.03 -9.03 -3.75
CA LEU A 39 0.86 -8.46 -3.08
C LEU A 39 0.24 -7.35 -3.95
N PRO A 40 -0.98 -7.53 -4.51
CA PRO A 40 -1.53 -6.65 -5.54
C PRO A 40 -2.16 -5.36 -5.00
N ILE A 41 -1.73 -4.89 -3.82
CA ILE A 41 -2.31 -3.70 -3.14
C ILE A 41 -1.51 -2.42 -3.39
N GLY A 42 -0.32 -2.52 -3.97
CA GLY A 42 0.61 -1.41 -4.09
C GLY A 42 1.91 -1.79 -4.79
N VAL A 43 2.91 -0.94 -4.64
CA VAL A 43 4.25 -1.11 -5.20
C VAL A 43 5.31 -0.74 -4.19
N ALA A 44 6.49 -1.35 -4.34
CA ALA A 44 7.72 -0.90 -3.70
C ALA A 44 8.72 -0.50 -4.78
N LEU A 45 9.30 0.69 -4.66
CA LEU A 45 10.31 1.20 -5.58
C LEU A 45 11.63 1.37 -4.82
N LYS A 46 12.68 0.72 -5.31
CA LYS A 46 14.02 0.86 -4.76
C LYS A 46 14.58 2.22 -5.15
N THR A 47 15.09 2.98 -4.19
CA THR A 47 15.57 4.35 -4.46
C THR A 47 16.91 4.39 -5.19
N ASP A 48 17.76 3.39 -4.97
CA ASP A 48 19.07 3.23 -5.59
C ASP A 48 19.43 1.75 -5.54
N GLU A 49 20.01 1.21 -6.61
CA GLU A 49 20.41 -0.19 -6.65
C GLU A 49 21.48 -0.56 -5.61
N SER A 50 22.31 0.39 -5.23
CA SER A 50 23.38 0.22 -4.24
C SER A 50 22.90 0.20 -2.79
N ASN A 51 21.65 0.59 -2.51
CA ASN A 51 21.15 0.72 -1.14
C ASN A 51 19.96 -0.21 -0.84
N ARG A 52 19.62 -0.29 0.46
CA ARG A 52 18.50 -1.11 0.97
C ARG A 52 17.23 -0.29 1.21
N ARG A 53 17.14 0.92 0.64
CA ARG A 53 16.01 1.83 0.86
C ARG A 53 14.97 1.66 -0.23
N TYR A 54 13.72 1.61 0.20
CA TYR A 54 12.55 1.45 -0.66
C TYR A 54 11.51 2.50 -0.28
N ASN A 55 10.90 3.09 -1.31
CA ASN A 55 9.67 3.84 -1.18
C ASN A 55 8.49 2.90 -1.41
N TYR A 56 7.47 3.02 -0.58
CA TYR A 56 6.27 2.19 -0.65
C TYR A 56 5.09 3.08 -1.01
N HIS A 57 4.28 2.61 -1.95
CA HIS A 57 2.98 3.20 -2.22
C HIS A 57 1.94 2.09 -2.15
N ILE A 58 1.06 2.15 -1.15
CA ILE A 58 -0.01 1.18 -0.94
C ILE A 58 -1.33 1.90 -1.14
N SER A 59 -2.13 1.45 -2.10
CA SER A 59 -3.42 2.06 -2.40
C SER A 59 -4.44 1.63 -1.35
N ARG A 60 -5.07 2.60 -0.66
CA ARG A 60 -6.16 2.33 0.29
C ARG A 60 -7.29 1.54 -0.39
N LYS A 61 -7.71 1.98 -1.59
CA LYS A 61 -8.75 1.32 -2.37
C LYS A 61 -8.41 -0.15 -2.65
N LYS A 62 -7.23 -0.44 -3.20
CA LYS A 62 -6.83 -1.82 -3.52
C LYS A 62 -6.67 -2.70 -2.28
N LEU A 63 -6.20 -2.14 -1.18
CA LEU A 63 -6.11 -2.87 0.09
C LEU A 63 -7.51 -3.25 0.59
N ASN A 64 -8.46 -2.31 0.58
CA ASN A 64 -9.84 -2.56 0.99
C ASN A 64 -10.55 -3.57 0.06
N GLU A 65 -10.21 -3.61 -1.23
CA GLU A 65 -10.74 -4.60 -2.17
C GLU A 65 -10.11 -6.00 -2.01
N TYR A 66 -8.91 -6.07 -1.42
CA TYR A 66 -8.16 -7.32 -1.26
C TYR A 66 -8.55 -8.11 0.00
N ILE A 67 -9.01 -7.40 1.05
CA ILE A 67 -9.46 -7.97 2.33
C ILE A 67 -10.96 -8.24 2.32
#